data_AF-A0A7K4I5H6-F1
#
_entry.id   AF-A0A7K4I5H6-F1
#
_cell.length_a   1.000
_cell.length_b   1.000
_cell.length_c   1.000
_cell.angle_alpha   90.00
_cell.angle_beta   90.00
_cell.angle_gamma   90.00
#
_symmetry.space_group_name_H-M   'P 1'
#
loop_
_entity.id
_entity.type
_entity.pdbx_description
1 polymer ?
#
loop_
_entity_poly.entity_id
_entity_poly.type
_entity_poly.pdbx_seq_one_letter_code
_entity_poly.pdbx_strand_id
1 'polypeptide(L)'
;MKGKKLPSPNQGASSLVFEHQYSCLTGNMVAALIRMGYAQDQRVKRALEWLIKIQNNDGGWLCPYWKAHINDKHGCFYGTICPLEALSEVKKENLTKEMKRVIEKGAEFLLKHRLFRADHHGFKIINKSWLKLSFPWFYGYNILRGLDVLTLLGYVKDERLKDAVDVLLQKRQSDSAWILESTPVGRMQANIELKDKPSKWITMIALRVLRRLSSGNT
;
A
#
# COMPACT_ATOMS: atom_id res chain seq x y z
N MET A 1 32.49 17.17 -28.81
CA MET A 1 31.37 16.84 -27.91
C MET A 1 30.09 16.79 -28.73
N LYS A 2 29.49 15.61 -28.92
CA LYS A 2 28.23 15.48 -29.70
C LYS A 2 27.09 16.12 -28.89
N GLY A 3 26.56 17.24 -29.39
CA GLY A 3 25.42 17.93 -28.78
C GLY A 3 24.22 17.01 -28.75
N LYS A 4 23.73 16.67 -27.54
CA LYS A 4 22.45 15.98 -27.39
C LYS A 4 21.37 16.92 -27.91
N LYS A 5 20.62 16.50 -28.93
CA LYS A 5 19.42 17.21 -29.39
C LYS A 5 18.48 17.39 -28.19
N LEU A 6 18.04 18.62 -27.96
CA LEU A 6 17.01 18.92 -26.98
C LEU A 6 15.73 18.13 -27.34
N PRO A 7 15.04 17.51 -26.37
CA PRO A 7 13.78 16.83 -26.64
C PRO A 7 12.76 17.81 -27.24
N SER A 8 11.84 17.31 -28.06
CA SER A 8 10.77 18.16 -28.58
C SER A 8 9.91 18.68 -27.41
N PRO A 9 9.32 19.90 -27.51
CA PRO A 9 8.52 20.48 -26.44
C PRO A 9 7.40 19.54 -25.92
N ASN A 10 6.78 18.76 -26.82
CA ASN A 10 5.75 17.78 -26.47
C ASN A 10 6.29 16.56 -25.73
N GLN A 11 7.52 16.12 -26.02
CA GLN A 11 8.17 15.05 -25.24
C GLN A 11 8.54 15.54 -23.84
N GLY A 12 8.97 16.79 -23.71
CA GLY A 12 9.23 17.43 -22.41
C GLY A 12 7.97 17.51 -21.55
N ALA A 13 6.85 17.95 -22.13
CA ALA A 13 5.57 18.05 -21.42
C ALA A 13 5.04 16.68 -20.96
N SER A 14 5.04 15.66 -21.83
CA SER A 14 4.57 14.32 -21.47
C SER A 14 5.44 13.64 -20.41
N SER A 15 6.77 13.80 -20.49
CA SER A 15 7.70 13.30 -19.45
C SER A 15 7.44 13.98 -18.11
N LEU A 16 7.25 15.30 -18.12
CA LEU A 16 6.95 16.06 -16.92
C LEU A 16 5.61 15.63 -16.29
N VAL A 17 4.56 15.45 -17.10
CA VAL A 17 3.27 14.96 -16.62
C VAL A 17 3.39 13.55 -16.04
N PHE A 18 4.16 12.67 -16.69
CA PHE A 18 4.43 11.33 -16.17
C PHE A 18 5.15 11.38 -14.82
N GLU A 19 6.24 12.14 -14.71
CA GLU A 19 6.99 12.32 -13.45
C GLU A 19 6.12 12.88 -12.31
N HIS A 20 5.07 13.64 -12.63
CA HIS A 20 4.13 14.21 -11.68
C HIS A 20 2.87 13.33 -11.47
N GLN A 21 2.92 12.04 -11.83
CA GLN A 21 1.91 11.06 -11.45
C GLN A 21 2.12 10.65 -9.98
N TYR A 22 1.62 11.49 -9.08
CA TYR A 22 1.67 11.32 -7.63
C TYR A 22 0.75 10.22 -7.08
N SER A 23 0.74 9.03 -7.69
CA SER A 23 -0.18 7.94 -7.38
C SER A 23 -0.19 7.55 -5.90
N CYS A 24 0.96 7.50 -5.22
CA CYS A 24 1.05 7.24 -3.78
C CYS A 24 0.33 8.31 -2.95
N LEU A 25 0.56 9.59 -3.26
CA LEU A 25 -0.06 10.71 -2.55
C LEU A 25 -1.57 10.71 -2.81
N THR A 26 -2.00 10.55 -4.06
CA THR A 26 -3.41 10.47 -4.43
C THR A 26 -4.10 9.32 -3.70
N GLY A 27 -3.50 8.13 -3.65
CA GLY A 27 -4.04 6.99 -2.91
C GLY A 27 -4.22 7.29 -1.42
N ASN A 28 -3.18 7.82 -0.77
CA ASN A 28 -3.28 8.18 0.66
C ASN A 28 -4.36 9.24 0.93
N MET A 29 -4.43 10.28 0.09
CA MET A 29 -5.42 11.34 0.24
C MET A 29 -6.84 10.84 0.02
N VAL A 30 -7.07 10.00 -0.99
CA VAL A 30 -8.38 9.40 -1.25
C VAL A 30 -8.82 8.52 -0.09
N ALA A 31 -7.94 7.64 0.43
CA ALA A 31 -8.25 6.80 1.58
C ALA A 31 -8.65 7.67 2.80
N ALA A 32 -7.88 8.71 3.10
CA ALA A 32 -8.19 9.63 4.20
C ALA A 32 -9.54 10.35 3.99
N LEU A 33 -9.79 10.87 2.79
CA LEU A 33 -11.03 11.59 2.47
C LEU A 33 -12.26 10.69 2.56
N ILE A 34 -12.16 9.44 2.11
CA ILE A 34 -13.25 8.47 2.26
C ILE A 34 -13.52 8.19 3.74
N ARG A 35 -12.48 7.96 4.56
CA ARG A 35 -12.61 7.77 6.01
C ARG A 35 -13.24 8.97 6.72
N MET A 36 -13.02 10.18 6.21
CA MET A 36 -13.63 11.43 6.71
C MET A 36 -15.06 11.69 6.19
N GLY A 37 -15.64 10.78 5.40
CA GLY A 37 -17.02 10.88 4.91
C GLY A 37 -17.18 11.53 3.53
N TYR A 38 -16.09 11.85 2.84
CA TYR A 38 -16.12 12.53 1.53
C TYR A 38 -16.19 11.55 0.34
N ALA A 39 -16.62 10.31 0.54
CA ALA A 39 -16.69 9.29 -0.51
C ALA A 39 -17.55 9.71 -1.72
N GLN A 40 -18.55 10.57 -1.50
CA GLN A 40 -19.44 11.05 -2.56
C GLN A 40 -18.94 12.29 -3.29
N ASP A 41 -17.85 12.91 -2.83
CA ASP A 41 -17.25 14.09 -3.46
C ASP A 41 -16.73 13.74 -4.87
N GLN A 42 -17.08 14.56 -5.85
CA GLN A 42 -16.72 14.34 -7.26
C GLN A 42 -15.19 14.33 -7.48
N ARG A 43 -14.42 15.05 -6.66
CA ARG A 43 -12.95 15.04 -6.73
C ARG A 43 -12.39 13.70 -6.26
N VAL A 44 -12.98 13.11 -5.23
CA VAL A 44 -12.60 11.77 -4.73
C VAL A 44 -12.93 10.70 -5.78
N LYS A 45 -14.11 10.77 -6.40
CA LYS A 45 -14.51 9.85 -7.49
C LYS A 45 -13.56 9.94 -8.68
N ARG A 46 -13.26 11.15 -9.16
CA ARG A 46 -12.30 11.37 -10.26
C ARG A 46 -10.90 10.85 -9.91
N ALA A 47 -10.47 11.02 -8.66
CA ALA A 47 -9.18 10.50 -8.21
C ALA A 47 -9.14 8.96 -8.22
N LEU A 48 -10.21 8.29 -7.78
CA LEU A 48 -10.34 6.82 -7.89
C LEU A 48 -10.33 6.36 -9.36
N GLU A 49 -11.10 7.01 -10.23
CA GLU A 49 -11.11 6.71 -11.67
C GLU A 49 -9.73 6.89 -12.30
N TRP A 50 -8.99 7.93 -11.90
CA TRP A 50 -7.62 8.14 -12.35
C TRP A 50 -6.68 7.03 -11.88
N LEU A 51 -6.75 6.63 -10.60
CA LEU A 51 -5.96 5.52 -10.06
C LEU A 51 -6.21 4.21 -10.82
N ILE A 52 -7.45 3.94 -11.22
CA ILE A 52 -7.82 2.78 -12.05
C ILE A 52 -7.14 2.84 -13.42
N LYS A 53 -7.13 4.02 -14.06
CA LYS A 53 -6.58 4.21 -15.42
C LYS A 53 -5.06 4.07 -15.49
N ILE A 54 -4.35 4.39 -14.41
CA ILE A 54 -2.88 4.39 -14.38
C ILE A 54 -2.27 3.09 -13.80
N GLN A 55 -3.08 2.05 -13.53
CA GLN A 55 -2.54 0.76 -13.08
C GLN A 55 -1.66 0.15 -14.17
N ASN A 56 -0.49 -0.36 -13.79
CA ASN A 56 0.44 -1.00 -14.71
C ASN A 56 -0.08 -2.37 -15.18
N ASN A 57 0.48 -2.87 -16.28
CA ASN A 57 0.12 -4.16 -16.86
C ASN A 57 0.35 -5.35 -15.90
N ASP A 58 1.32 -5.24 -14.99
CA ASP A 58 1.62 -6.27 -13.98
C ASP A 58 0.70 -6.22 -12.74
N GLY A 59 -0.30 -5.32 -12.75
CA GLY A 59 -1.27 -5.12 -11.68
C GLY A 59 -0.81 -4.17 -10.58
N GLY A 60 0.47 -3.78 -10.55
CA GLY A 60 0.96 -2.82 -9.58
C GLY A 60 0.78 -1.36 -10.01
N TRP A 61 1.28 -0.46 -9.18
CA TRP A 61 1.41 0.96 -9.51
C TRP A 61 2.85 1.42 -9.31
N LEU A 62 3.22 2.45 -10.06
CA LEU A 62 4.43 3.24 -9.86
C LEU A 62 4.06 4.64 -9.40
N CYS A 63 4.99 5.26 -8.68
CA CYS A 63 4.95 6.70 -8.40
C CYS A 63 6.26 7.31 -8.89
N PRO A 64 6.32 7.79 -10.14
CA PRO A 64 7.55 8.26 -10.78
C PRO A 64 8.07 9.63 -10.28
N TYR A 65 7.63 10.04 -9.09
CA TYR A 65 7.96 11.34 -8.52
C TYR A 65 9.46 11.49 -8.27
N TRP A 66 9.99 12.70 -8.52
CA TRP A 66 11.42 13.03 -8.43
C TRP A 66 12.32 12.09 -9.25
N LYS A 67 11.83 11.65 -10.42
CA LYS A 67 12.54 10.71 -11.31
C LYS A 67 12.76 9.33 -10.73
N ALA A 68 12.17 9.01 -9.57
CA ALA A 68 12.05 7.63 -9.14
C ALA A 68 11.29 6.83 -10.21
N HIS A 69 11.60 5.55 -10.38
CA HIS A 69 10.83 4.65 -11.25
C HIS A 69 10.62 5.10 -12.72
N ILE A 70 11.36 6.10 -13.22
CA ILE A 70 11.15 6.64 -14.58
C ILE A 70 11.50 5.61 -15.67
N ASN A 71 12.40 4.68 -15.36
CA ASN A 71 12.80 3.58 -16.22
C ASN A 71 12.16 2.24 -15.81
N ASP A 72 11.40 2.23 -14.71
CA ASP A 72 10.81 1.00 -14.20
C ASP A 72 9.52 0.71 -14.95
N LYS A 73 9.36 -0.56 -15.32
CA LYS A 73 8.17 -1.06 -16.02
C LYS A 73 7.28 -1.92 -15.12
N HIS A 74 7.75 -2.19 -13.91
CA HIS A 74 7.07 -3.00 -12.90
C HIS A 74 6.55 -2.11 -11.79
N GLY A 75 5.38 -2.44 -11.25
CA GLY A 75 4.88 -1.81 -10.04
C GLY A 75 5.85 -1.98 -8.87
N CYS A 76 5.71 -1.13 -7.86
CA CYS A 76 6.45 -1.24 -6.61
C CYS A 76 5.48 -1.32 -5.42
N PHE A 77 5.94 -1.85 -4.29
CA PHE A 77 5.07 -2.05 -3.11
C PHE A 77 4.48 -0.74 -2.56
N TYR A 78 5.29 0.31 -2.45
CA TYR A 78 4.84 1.63 -1.99
C TYR A 78 3.85 2.26 -2.97
N GLY A 79 4.13 2.10 -4.28
CA GLY A 79 3.25 2.49 -5.37
C GLY A 79 1.90 1.79 -5.31
N THR A 80 1.89 0.48 -5.14
CA THR A 80 0.70 -0.37 -5.17
C THR A 80 -0.16 -0.27 -3.91
N ILE A 81 0.45 -0.16 -2.72
CA ILE A 81 -0.31 -0.22 -1.47
C ILE A 81 -1.23 0.99 -1.27
N CYS A 82 -0.81 2.19 -1.69
CA CYS A 82 -1.59 3.40 -1.44
C CYS A 82 -2.90 3.45 -2.28
N PRO A 83 -2.88 3.15 -3.60
CA PRO A 83 -4.12 3.00 -4.38
C PRO A 83 -5.00 1.85 -3.90
N LEU A 84 -4.42 0.71 -3.51
CA LEU A 84 -5.20 -0.39 -2.95
C LEU A 84 -5.86 -0.03 -1.62
N GLU A 85 -5.18 0.73 -0.76
CA GLU A 85 -5.79 1.22 0.48
C GLU A 85 -6.98 2.14 0.17
N ALA A 86 -6.83 3.09 -0.76
CA ALA A 86 -7.94 3.92 -1.23
C ALA A 86 -9.14 3.10 -1.71
N LEU A 87 -8.89 2.08 -2.54
CA LEU A 87 -9.94 1.19 -3.05
C LEU A 87 -10.57 0.34 -1.94
N SER A 88 -9.81 -0.03 -0.90
CA SER A 88 -10.30 -0.80 0.25
C SER A 88 -11.27 -0.02 1.15
N GLU A 89 -11.24 1.32 1.09
CA GLU A 89 -12.15 2.19 1.82
C GLU A 89 -13.51 2.36 1.11
N VAL A 90 -13.60 2.01 -0.18
CA VAL A 90 -14.87 2.06 -0.91
C VAL A 90 -15.78 0.94 -0.42
N LYS A 91 -16.99 1.30 0.04
CA LYS A 91 -17.98 0.31 0.49
C LYS A 91 -18.26 -0.73 -0.59
N LYS A 92 -18.43 -2.01 -0.19
CA LYS A 92 -18.55 -3.15 -1.10
C LYS A 92 -19.68 -2.99 -2.12
N GLU A 93 -20.80 -2.43 -1.70
CA GLU A 93 -21.97 -2.13 -2.54
C GLU A 93 -21.70 -1.07 -3.62
N ASN A 94 -20.69 -0.22 -3.42
CA ASN A 94 -20.31 0.85 -4.34
C ASN A 94 -19.14 0.46 -5.26
N LEU A 95 -18.55 -0.74 -5.09
CA LEU A 95 -17.46 -1.19 -5.95
C LEU A 95 -17.97 -1.53 -7.35
N THR A 96 -17.52 -0.77 -8.34
CA THR A 96 -17.80 -1.03 -9.75
C THR A 96 -17.07 -2.29 -10.24
N LYS A 97 -17.49 -2.83 -11.40
CA LYS A 97 -16.80 -3.97 -12.04
C LYS A 97 -15.32 -3.65 -12.31
N GLU A 98 -15.03 -2.43 -12.75
CA GLU A 98 -13.68 -1.98 -13.02
C GLU A 98 -12.83 -1.87 -11.75
N MET A 99 -13.39 -1.32 -10.66
CA MET A 99 -12.72 -1.29 -9.36
C MET A 99 -12.37 -2.69 -8.89
N LYS A 100 -13.30 -3.65 -8.98
CA LYS A 100 -13.06 -5.05 -8.60
C LYS A 100 -11.92 -5.68 -9.39
N ARG A 101 -11.89 -5.47 -10.71
CA ARG A 101 -10.82 -5.97 -11.58
C ARG A 101 -9.45 -5.38 -11.23
N VAL A 102 -9.40 -4.08 -10.94
CA VAL A 102 -8.16 -3.39 -10.56
C VAL A 102 -7.68 -3.82 -9.18
N ILE A 103 -8.60 -3.97 -8.22
CA ILE A 103 -8.35 -4.54 -6.89
C ILE A 103 -7.72 -5.93 -7.04
N GLU A 104 -8.32 -6.79 -7.87
CA GLU A 104 -7.85 -8.16 -8.08
C GLU A 104 -6.41 -8.20 -8.57
N LYS A 105 -6.10 -7.43 -9.61
CA LYS A 105 -4.74 -7.33 -10.15
C LYS A 105 -3.73 -6.77 -9.15
N GLY A 106 -4.12 -5.76 -8.38
CA GLY A 106 -3.25 -5.16 -7.36
C GLY A 106 -3.02 -6.08 -6.17
N ALA A 107 -4.06 -6.80 -5.73
CA ALA A 107 -3.94 -7.81 -4.69
C ALA A 107 -3.01 -8.94 -5.16
N GLU A 108 -3.19 -9.44 -6.38
CA GLU A 108 -2.31 -10.45 -6.97
C GLU A 108 -0.85 -9.98 -7.04
N PHE A 109 -0.61 -8.71 -7.37
CA PHE A 109 0.74 -8.13 -7.33
C PHE A 109 1.37 -8.27 -5.94
N LEU A 110 0.65 -8.04 -4.84
CA LEU A 110 1.21 -8.21 -3.49
C LEU A 110 1.28 -9.68 -3.06
N LEU A 111 0.29 -10.49 -3.45
CA LEU A 111 0.15 -11.88 -3.05
C LEU A 111 1.19 -12.80 -3.71
N LYS A 112 1.51 -12.61 -4.99
CA LYS A 112 2.58 -13.39 -5.65
C LYS A 112 3.93 -13.25 -4.93
N HIS A 113 4.15 -12.10 -4.29
CA HIS A 113 5.32 -11.81 -3.49
C HIS A 113 5.15 -12.16 -2.00
N ARG A 114 4.06 -12.84 -1.60
CA ARG A 114 3.75 -13.15 -0.19
C ARG A 114 3.96 -11.94 0.73
N LEU A 115 3.56 -10.76 0.26
CA LEU A 115 3.68 -9.44 0.90
C LEU A 115 5.11 -8.91 1.14
N PHE A 116 6.17 -9.72 1.12
CA PHE A 116 7.54 -9.21 1.38
C PHE A 116 8.68 -10.05 0.77
N ARG A 117 8.36 -11.05 -0.05
CA ARG A 117 9.29 -12.02 -0.62
C ARG A 117 9.41 -11.88 -2.14
N ALA A 118 10.62 -12.05 -2.65
CA ALA A 118 10.88 -12.00 -4.08
C ALA A 118 10.48 -13.32 -4.75
N ASP A 119 9.40 -13.30 -5.53
CA ASP A 119 8.81 -14.44 -6.24
C ASP A 119 9.83 -15.16 -7.16
N HIS A 120 10.60 -14.39 -7.93
CA HIS A 120 11.60 -14.92 -8.87
C HIS A 120 13.01 -15.12 -8.28
N HIS A 121 13.21 -14.87 -6.99
CA HIS A 121 14.52 -14.99 -6.33
C HIS A 121 14.47 -15.93 -5.12
N GLY A 122 13.77 -17.06 -5.27
CA GLY A 122 13.67 -18.08 -4.24
C GLY A 122 13.00 -17.61 -2.95
N PHE A 123 12.04 -16.68 -3.05
CA PHE A 123 11.28 -16.17 -1.90
C PHE A 123 12.13 -15.51 -0.80
N LYS A 124 13.30 -14.97 -1.17
CA LYS A 124 14.12 -14.14 -0.27
C LYS A 124 13.36 -12.88 0.15
N ILE A 125 13.64 -12.39 1.36
CA ILE A 125 13.07 -11.12 1.86
C ILE A 125 13.54 -9.98 0.95
N ILE A 126 12.59 -9.23 0.38
CA ILE A 126 12.86 -8.08 -0.50
C ILE A 126 13.50 -6.94 0.30
N ASN A 127 12.90 -6.58 1.43
CA ASN A 127 13.39 -5.52 2.29
C ASN A 127 13.10 -5.85 3.76
N LYS A 128 14.15 -6.05 4.56
CA LYS A 128 14.05 -6.39 5.99
C LYS A 128 13.29 -5.35 6.80
N SER A 129 13.26 -4.08 6.37
CA SER A 129 12.50 -3.04 7.07
C SER A 129 10.99 -3.25 7.03
N TRP A 130 10.46 -3.99 6.03
CA TRP A 130 9.03 -4.28 5.92
C TRP A 130 8.54 -5.26 6.99
N LEU A 131 9.45 -5.94 7.68
CA LEU A 131 9.15 -6.79 8.84
C LEU A 131 9.07 -5.99 10.15
N LYS A 132 9.39 -4.69 10.15
CA LYS A 132 9.24 -3.83 11.32
C LYS A 132 7.82 -3.27 11.39
N LEU A 133 7.15 -3.49 12.52
CA LEU A 133 5.84 -2.91 12.79
C LEU A 133 6.01 -1.41 13.04
N SER A 134 5.33 -0.60 12.21
CA SER A 134 5.52 0.84 12.15
C SER A 134 4.19 1.57 12.08
N PHE A 135 4.14 2.75 12.68
CA PHE A 135 2.99 3.66 12.63
C PHE A 135 3.46 5.09 12.93
N PRO A 136 2.88 6.13 12.29
CA PRO A 136 1.93 6.06 11.16
C PRO A 136 2.62 5.65 9.86
N TRP A 137 1.88 5.14 8.88
CA TRP A 137 2.47 4.65 7.63
C TRP A 137 2.81 5.74 6.62
N PHE A 138 2.02 6.81 6.52
CA PHE A 138 2.10 7.76 5.40
C PHE A 138 2.08 7.02 4.05
N TYR A 139 3.12 7.12 3.22
CA TYR A 139 3.29 6.33 1.99
C TYR A 139 3.98 4.98 2.21
N GLY A 140 4.46 4.71 3.42
CA GLY A 140 5.32 3.59 3.77
C GLY A 140 4.65 2.21 3.71
N TYR A 141 5.44 1.18 3.44
CA TYR A 141 4.98 -0.21 3.43
C TYR A 141 5.60 -1.03 4.55
N ASN A 142 4.78 -1.86 5.20
CA ASN A 142 5.21 -3.00 6.00
C ASN A 142 4.15 -4.11 5.90
N ILE A 143 4.48 -5.30 6.42
CA ILE A 143 3.59 -6.46 6.35
C ILE A 143 2.22 -6.22 7.01
N LEU A 144 2.15 -5.40 8.07
CA LEU A 144 0.90 -5.12 8.76
C LEU A 144 -0.05 -4.27 7.89
N ARG A 145 0.47 -3.25 7.17
CA ARG A 145 -0.31 -2.50 6.18
C ARG A 145 -0.80 -3.40 5.05
N GLY A 146 0.07 -4.26 4.54
CA GLY A 146 -0.29 -5.23 3.51
C GLY A 146 -1.42 -6.16 3.95
N LEU A 147 -1.32 -6.74 5.14
CA LEU A 147 -2.35 -7.60 5.74
C LEU A 147 -3.66 -6.83 5.97
N ASP A 148 -3.59 -5.62 6.53
CA ASP A 148 -4.77 -4.80 6.80
C ASP A 148 -5.57 -4.51 5.53
N VAL A 149 -4.91 -4.05 4.47
CA VAL A 149 -5.54 -3.74 3.19
C VAL A 149 -6.09 -5.01 2.51
N LEU A 150 -5.31 -6.08 2.40
CA LEU A 150 -5.76 -7.29 1.71
C LEU A 150 -6.92 -7.99 2.43
N THR A 151 -6.91 -8.00 3.76
CA THR A 151 -8.03 -8.57 4.53
C THR A 151 -9.27 -7.67 4.48
N LEU A 152 -9.15 -6.34 4.28
CA LEU A 152 -10.29 -5.44 4.05
C LEU A 152 -10.94 -5.76 2.69
N LEU A 153 -10.10 -6.00 1.69
CA LEU A 153 -10.51 -6.35 0.33
C LEU A 153 -11.07 -7.77 0.20
N GLY A 154 -11.01 -8.58 1.26
CA GLY A 154 -11.66 -9.89 1.33
C GLY A 154 -10.75 -11.09 1.04
N TYR A 155 -9.43 -10.90 0.96
CA TYR A 155 -8.47 -11.98 0.69
C TYR A 155 -8.14 -12.86 1.91
N VAL A 156 -9.08 -12.98 2.86
CA VAL A 156 -8.84 -13.65 4.17
C VAL A 156 -8.56 -15.15 4.06
N LYS A 157 -8.93 -15.78 2.94
CA LYS A 157 -8.70 -17.21 2.65
C LYS A 157 -7.46 -17.47 1.77
N ASP A 158 -6.72 -16.43 1.38
CA ASP A 158 -5.55 -16.61 0.51
C ASP A 158 -4.34 -17.08 1.34
N GLU A 159 -3.91 -18.32 1.11
CA GLU A 159 -2.80 -18.95 1.81
C GLU A 159 -1.47 -18.17 1.68
N ARG A 160 -1.32 -17.31 0.67
CA ARG A 160 -0.12 -16.49 0.49
C ARG A 160 0.02 -15.38 1.52
N LEU A 161 -1.01 -15.12 2.32
CA LEU A 161 -0.94 -14.26 3.51
C LEU A 161 -0.16 -14.90 4.66
N LYS A 162 -0.06 -16.23 4.69
CA LYS A 162 0.46 -17.00 5.83
C LYS A 162 1.82 -16.52 6.31
N ASP A 163 2.76 -16.30 5.41
CA ASP A 163 4.12 -15.85 5.77
C ASP A 163 4.13 -14.54 6.57
N ALA A 164 3.28 -13.58 6.18
CA ALA A 164 3.17 -12.31 6.88
C ALA A 164 2.39 -12.44 8.20
N VAL A 165 1.37 -13.31 8.23
CA VAL A 165 0.62 -13.62 9.46
C VAL A 165 1.51 -14.29 10.49
N ASP A 166 2.36 -15.24 10.09
CA ASP A 166 3.28 -15.93 10.99
C ASP A 166 4.26 -14.93 11.63
N VAL A 167 4.83 -13.99 10.84
CA VAL A 167 5.68 -12.92 11.38
C VAL A 167 4.90 -12.02 12.35
N LEU A 168 3.65 -11.68 12.02
CA LEU A 168 2.81 -10.88 12.92
C LEU A 168 2.58 -11.62 14.24
N LEU A 169 2.20 -12.91 14.20
CA LEU A 169 1.93 -13.71 15.40
C LEU A 169 3.18 -13.91 16.26
N GLN A 170 4.34 -14.16 15.66
CA GLN A 170 5.62 -14.27 16.36
C GLN A 170 6.01 -12.99 17.13
N LYS A 171 5.51 -11.83 16.70
CA LYS A 171 5.76 -10.54 17.35
C LYS A 171 4.76 -10.19 18.45
N ARG A 172 3.69 -11.00 18.63
CA ARG A 172 2.68 -10.79 19.67
C ARG A 172 3.32 -10.97 21.05
N GLN A 173 3.16 -9.98 21.91
CA GLN A 173 3.64 -10.03 23.30
C GLN A 173 2.69 -10.89 24.16
N SER A 174 3.14 -11.26 25.36
CA SER A 174 2.36 -12.07 26.31
C SER A 174 1.06 -11.39 26.75
N ASP A 175 1.04 -10.06 26.79
CA ASP A 175 -0.14 -9.24 27.08
C ASP A 175 -1.05 -9.02 25.84
N SER A 176 -0.78 -9.72 24.74
CA SER A 176 -1.47 -9.56 23.45
C SER A 176 -1.28 -8.22 22.74
N ALA A 177 -0.30 -7.41 23.15
CA ALA A 177 0.09 -6.21 22.43
C ALA A 177 1.20 -6.48 21.39
N TRP A 178 1.50 -5.47 20.58
CA TRP A 178 2.64 -5.44 19.66
C TRP A 178 3.48 -4.18 19.86
N ILE A 179 4.79 -4.32 19.67
CA ILE A 179 5.76 -3.24 19.85
C ILE A 179 5.81 -2.33 18.61
N LEU A 180 5.93 -1.01 18.83
CA LEU A 180 6.24 -0.04 17.78
C LEU A 180 7.73 -0.02 17.45
N GLU A 181 8.15 -0.84 16.49
CA GLU A 181 9.57 -1.03 16.13
C GLU A 181 10.14 0.12 15.28
N SER A 182 9.27 0.88 14.59
CA SER A 182 9.69 1.99 13.74
C SER A 182 8.65 3.10 13.69
N THR A 183 9.08 4.34 13.88
CA THR A 183 8.22 5.53 13.81
C THR A 183 9.08 6.76 13.48
N PRO A 184 8.56 7.78 12.78
CA PRO A 184 9.34 8.94 12.36
C PRO A 184 9.53 9.95 13.51
N VAL A 185 10.29 9.54 14.53
CA VAL A 185 10.59 10.35 15.73
C VAL A 185 11.19 11.69 15.33
N GLY A 186 10.62 12.78 15.85
CA GLY A 186 11.13 14.14 15.64
C GLY A 186 10.94 14.69 14.22
N ARG A 187 10.20 13.99 13.34
CA ARG A 187 9.88 14.45 11.97
C ARG A 187 8.42 14.89 11.80
N MET A 188 7.68 14.94 12.90
CA MET A 188 6.27 15.33 12.96
C MET A 188 6.10 16.41 14.03
N GLN A 189 5.00 17.17 13.95
CA GLN A 189 4.64 18.16 14.98
C GLN A 189 4.52 17.55 16.39
N ALA A 190 4.13 16.28 16.47
CA ALA A 190 4.13 15.52 17.70
C ALA A 190 4.47 14.05 17.40
N ASN A 191 5.12 13.38 18.36
CA ASN A 191 5.25 11.92 18.33
C ASN A 191 3.91 11.30 18.73
N ILE A 192 3.40 10.33 17.96
CA ILE A 192 2.12 9.68 18.26
C ILE A 192 2.26 8.71 19.44
N GLU A 193 3.31 7.88 19.42
CA GLU A 193 3.62 6.86 20.42
C GLU A 193 5.14 6.72 20.58
N LEU A 194 5.57 6.08 21.67
CA LEU A 194 6.98 5.84 21.94
C LEU A 194 7.48 4.62 21.16
N LYS A 195 8.60 4.80 20.46
CA LYS A 195 9.32 3.69 19.81
C LYS A 195 9.75 2.66 20.86
N ASP A 196 9.77 1.39 20.46
CA ASP A 196 10.21 0.24 21.26
C ASP A 196 9.35 0.01 22.53
N LYS A 197 8.11 0.50 22.52
CA LYS A 197 7.07 0.25 23.54
C LYS A 197 5.83 -0.40 22.92
N PRO A 198 4.98 -1.07 23.72
CA PRO A 198 3.67 -1.53 23.25
C PRO A 198 2.86 -0.39 22.65
N SER A 199 2.29 -0.62 21.45
CA SER A 199 1.54 0.39 20.69
C SER A 199 0.06 0.03 20.59
N LYS A 200 -0.79 1.01 20.91
CA LYS A 200 -2.24 0.89 20.75
C LYS A 200 -2.64 0.80 19.29
N TRP A 201 -2.00 1.58 18.41
CA TRP A 201 -2.33 1.59 16.98
C TRP A 201 -1.95 0.28 16.29
N ILE A 202 -0.71 -0.19 16.50
CA ILE A 202 -0.26 -1.47 15.96
C ILE A 202 -1.14 -2.61 16.50
N THR A 203 -1.40 -2.63 17.82
CA THR A 203 -2.23 -3.66 18.44
C THR A 203 -3.66 -3.66 17.89
N MET A 204 -4.29 -2.49 17.76
CA MET A 204 -5.64 -2.40 17.20
C MET A 204 -5.71 -2.92 15.76
N ILE A 205 -4.77 -2.52 14.91
CA ILE A 205 -4.73 -2.94 13.51
C ILE A 205 -4.48 -4.46 13.42
N ALA A 206 -3.50 -4.97 14.19
CA ALA A 206 -3.21 -6.40 14.27
C ALA A 206 -4.44 -7.22 14.70
N LEU A 207 -5.14 -6.79 15.75
CA LEU A 207 -6.37 -7.45 16.19
C LEU A 207 -7.49 -7.41 15.14
N ARG A 208 -7.64 -6.30 14.41
CA ARG A 208 -8.61 -6.20 13.29
C ARG A 208 -8.28 -7.16 12.15
N VAL A 209 -6.99 -7.29 11.81
CA VAL A 209 -6.50 -8.26 10.82
C VAL A 209 -6.82 -9.69 11.27
N LEU A 210 -6.40 -10.06 12.49
CA LEU A 210 -6.59 -11.41 13.02
C LEU A 210 -8.07 -11.77 13.16
N ARG A 211 -8.92 -10.81 13.57
CA ARG A 211 -10.37 -11.00 13.61
C ARG A 211 -10.93 -11.34 12.24
N ARG A 212 -10.58 -10.58 11.20
CA ARG A 212 -11.04 -10.85 9.81
C ARG A 212 -10.57 -12.20 9.30
N LEU A 213 -9.34 -12.59 9.59
CA LEU A 213 -8.81 -13.91 9.25
C LEU A 213 -9.59 -15.04 9.95
N SER A 214 -9.89 -14.88 11.25
CA SER A 214 -10.66 -15.88 12.00
C SER A 214 -12.11 -16.03 11.51
N SER A 215 -12.78 -14.93 11.14
CA SER A 215 -14.15 -14.97 10.60
C SER A 215 -14.24 -15.50 9.17
N GLY A 216 -13.11 -15.62 8.46
CA GLY A 216 -13.05 -16.25 7.14
C GLY A 216 -12.93 -17.77 7.20
N ASN A 217 -12.63 -18.35 8.36
CA ASN A 217 -12.41 -19.79 8.54
C ASN A 217 -13.68 -20.55 8.98
N THR A 218 -14.82 -19.85 9.06
CA THR A 218 -16.18 -20.40 9.26
C THR A 218 -16.96 -20.31 7.97
#